data_AF-A0A536AA55-F1
#
_entry.id   AF-A0A536AA55-F1
#
_cell.length_a   1.000
_cell.length_b   1.000
_cell.length_c   1.000
_cell.angle_alpha   90.00
_cell.angle_beta   90.00
_cell.angle_gamma   90.00
#
_symmetry.space_group_name_H-M   'P 1'
#
loop_
_entity.id
_entity.type
_entity.pdbx_description
1 polymer ?
#
loop_
_entity_poly.entity_id
_entity_poly.type
_entity_poly.pdbx_seq_one_letter_code
_entity_poly.pdbx_strand_id
1 'polypeptide(L)' 'MKELQLDHIDSPIGTILIVVDGEQLCSLDFADYEQRMMTLLLRRYGPIRLAQTIDPCGFSSCIRDYFAGDYRCL' A
#
# COMPACT_ATOMS: atom_id res chain seq x y z
N MET A 1 10.29 -3.98 -16.74
CA MET A 1 10.05 -4.10 -15.28
C MET A 1 9.12 -2.97 -14.90
N LYS A 2 7.96 -3.27 -14.33
CA LYS A 2 6.95 -2.26 -13.99
C LYS A 2 7.30 -1.60 -12.65
N GLU A 3 7.25 -0.28 -12.58
CA GLU A 3 7.44 0.46 -11.34
C GLU A 3 6.07 0.66 -10.66
N LEU A 4 6.00 0.36 -9.37
CA LEU A 4 4.82 0.56 -8.52
C LEU A 4 5.25 1.39 -7.31
N GLN A 5 4.34 2.20 -6.80
CA GLN A 5 4.59 3.04 -5.63
C GLN A 5 4.26 2.23 -4.36
N LEU A 6 5.12 2.28 -3.36
CA LEU A 6 4.92 1.62 -2.06
C LEU A 6 4.99 2.68 -0.95
N ASP A 7 4.06 2.63 -0.01
CA ASP A 7 4.13 3.37 1.24
C ASP A 7 3.89 2.47 2.46
N HIS A 8 4.39 2.89 3.60
CA HIS A 8 4.23 2.25 4.89
C HIS A 8 3.41 3.15 5.81
N ILE A 9 2.42 2.55 6.49
CA ILE A 9 1.48 3.28 7.34
C ILE A 9 1.46 2.59 8.70
N ASP A 10 1.93 3.28 9.73
CA ASP A 10 1.76 2.81 11.09
C ASP A 10 0.30 2.90 11.50
N SER A 11 -0.25 1.82 12.06
CA SER A 11 -1.61 1.76 12.55
C SER A 11 -1.67 1.07 13.92
N PRO A 12 -2.77 1.25 14.70
CA PRO A 12 -2.96 0.58 15.99
C PRO A 12 -2.94 -0.95 15.92
N ILE A 13 -3.06 -1.54 14.72
CA ILE A 13 -3.09 -3.00 14.49
C ILE A 13 -1.85 -3.50 13.75
N GLY A 14 -0.79 -2.68 13.66
CA GLY A 14 0.46 -3.01 12.98
C GLY A 14 0.72 -2.13 11.75
N THR A 15 1.91 -2.26 11.16
CA THR A 15 2.28 -1.49 9.96
C THR A 15 1.61 -2.06 8.72
N ILE A 16 0.88 -1.22 8.00
CA ILE A 16 0.21 -1.51 6.74
C ILE A 16 1.11 -1.09 5.59
N LEU A 17 1.19 -1.93 4.56
CA LEU A 17 1.83 -1.66 3.29
C LEU A 17 0.75 -1.39 2.24
N ILE A 18 0.88 -0.31 1.49
CA ILE A 18 0.05 -0.05 0.32
C ILE A 18 0.89 -0.03 -0.94
N VAL A 19 0.38 -0.61 -2.03
CA VAL A 19 1.02 -0.56 -3.35
C VAL A 19 0.07 0.05 -4.37
N VAL A 20 0.54 1.06 -5.07
CA VAL A 20 -0.23 1.86 -6.03
C VAL A 20 0.36 1.76 -7.43
N ASP A 21 -0.52 1.58 -8.41
CA ASP A 21 -0.22 1.60 -9.84
C ASP A 21 -0.92 2.81 -10.49
N GLY A 22 -0.17 3.89 -10.72
CA GLY A 22 -0.75 5.15 -11.18
C GLY A 22 -1.69 5.73 -10.13
N GLU A 23 -3.00 5.64 -10.37
CA GLU A 23 -4.06 6.13 -9.46
C GLU A 23 -4.81 4.99 -8.75
N GLN A 24 -4.38 3.74 -8.93
CA GLN A 24 -5.10 2.56 -8.42
C GLN A 24 -4.36 1.90 -7.26
N LEU A 25 -5.03 1.78 -6.11
CA LEU A 25 -4.58 0.92 -5.02
C LEU A 25 -4.68 -0.55 -5.47
N CYS A 26 -3.53 -1.22 -5.61
CA CYS A 26 -3.47 -2.57 -6.15
C CYS A 26 -3.05 -3.64 -5.14
N SER A 27 -2.51 -3.23 -3.98
CA SER A 27 -2.29 -4.10 -2.81
C SER A 27 -2.44 -3.31 -1.52
N LEU A 28 -3.00 -3.97 -0.50
CA LEU A 28 -3.02 -3.53 0.89
C LEU A 28 -2.78 -4.77 1.74
N ASP A 29 -1.64 -4.84 2.43
CA ASP A 29 -1.22 -5.95 3.27
C ASP A 29 -0.59 -5.43 4.57
N PHE A 30 -0.37 -6.30 5.56
CA PHE A 30 0.48 -5.97 6.70
C PHE A 30 1.95 -6.27 6.41
N ALA A 31 2.86 -5.57 7.08
CA ALA A 31 4.31 -5.76 6.95
C ALA A 31 4.74 -7.22 7.17
N ASP A 32 4.11 -7.94 8.11
CA ASP A 32 4.37 -9.37 8.37
C ASP A 32 4.07 -10.29 7.17
N TYR A 33 3.32 -9.81 6.17
CA TYR A 33 2.95 -10.54 4.96
C TYR A 33 3.59 -9.97 3.69
N GLU A 34 4.64 -9.14 3.79
CA GLU A 34 5.30 -8.52 2.63
C GLU A 34 5.77 -9.55 1.59
N GLN A 35 6.31 -10.70 2.01
CA GLN A 35 6.73 -11.75 1.07
C GLN A 35 5.56 -12.32 0.24
N ARG A 36 4.38 -12.45 0.87
CA ARG A 36 3.16 -12.90 0.19
C ARG A 36 2.69 -11.83 -0.79
N MET A 37 2.68 -10.56 -0.36
CA MET A 37 2.37 -9.40 -1.20
C MET A 37 3.26 -9.39 -2.46
N MET A 38 4.57 -9.51 -2.29
CA MET A 38 5.54 -9.55 -3.40
C MET A 38 5.28 -10.71 -4.36
N THR A 39 4.94 -11.89 -3.83
CA THR A 39 4.60 -13.06 -4.66
C THR A 39 3.36 -12.80 -5.51
N LEU A 40 2.32 -12.18 -4.95
CA LEU A 40 1.08 -11.86 -5.66
C LEU A 40 1.30 -10.77 -6.71
N LEU A 41 2.06 -9.72 -6.40
CA LEU A 41 2.42 -8.67 -7.34
C LEU A 41 3.25 -9.20 -8.51
N LEU A 42 4.24 -10.05 -8.24
CA LEU A 42 5.05 -10.71 -9.27
C LEU A 42 4.19 -11.57 -10.20
N ARG A 43 3.21 -12.30 -9.66
CA ARG A 43 2.27 -13.09 -10.46
C ARG A 43 1.36 -12.22 -11.34
N ARG A 44 0.93 -11.05 -10.85
CA ARG A 44 0.00 -10.15 -11.54
C ARG A 44 0.68 -9.33 -12.63
N TYR A 45 1.85 -8.76 -12.34
CA TYR A 45 2.52 -7.77 -13.19
C TYR A 45 3.81 -8.28 -13.85
N GLY A 46 4.27 -9.49 -13.52
CA GLY A 46 5.61 -9.95 -13.85
C GLY A 46 6.67 -9.19 -13.03
N PRO A 47 7.91 -9.07 -13.51
CA PRO A 47 8.97 -8.37 -12.80
C PRO A 47 8.59 -6.91 -12.48
N ILE A 48 8.54 -6.59 -11.19
CA ILE A 48 8.22 -5.26 -10.66
C ILE A 48 9.40 -4.65 -9.91
N ARG A 49 9.37 -3.32 -9.78
CA ARG A 49 10.18 -2.52 -8.87
C ARG A 49 9.24 -1.72 -7.99
N LEU A 50 9.51 -1.72 -6.69
CA LEU A 50 8.79 -0.87 -5.73
C LEU A 50 9.58 0.41 -5.50
N ALA A 51 8.91 1.55 -5.63
CA ALA A 51 9.44 2.88 -5.34
C ALA A 51 8.77 3.42 -4.07
N GLN A 52 9.56 3.65 -3.01
CA GLN A 52 9.06 4.29 -1.79
C GLN A 52 8.49 5.66 -2.15
N THR A 53 7.21 5.88 -1.86
CA THR A 53 6.49 7.10 -2.14
C THR A 53 5.64 7.44 -0.94
N ILE A 54 5.77 8.66 -0.42
CA ILE A 54 4.95 9.13 0.70
C ILE A 54 3.57 9.50 0.17
N ASP A 55 2.54 8.91 0.76
CA ASP A 55 1.12 9.20 0.52
C ASP A 55 0.71 9.18 -0.97
N PRO A 56 0.95 8.06 -1.69
CA PRO A 56 0.59 7.96 -3.09
C PRO A 56 -0.93 8.12 -3.24
N CYS A 57 -1.33 9.09 -4.05
CA CYS A 57 -2.74 9.45 -4.32
C CYS A 57 -3.57 9.82 -3.07
N GLY A 58 -2.94 10.12 -1.93
CA GLY A 58 -3.65 10.44 -0.68
C GLY A 58 -4.15 9.22 0.10
N PHE A 59 -3.87 8.00 -0.37
CA PHE A 59 -4.40 6.78 0.27
C PHE A 59 -3.85 6.57 1.67
N SER A 60 -2.59 6.93 1.93
CA SER A 60 -2.00 6.77 3.25
C SER A 60 -2.68 7.68 4.26
N SER A 61 -2.96 8.92 3.87
CA SER A 61 -3.70 9.88 4.68
C SER A 61 -5.13 9.40 4.96
N CYS A 62 -5.87 8.94 3.94
CA CYS A 62 -7.20 8.34 4.14
C CYS A 62 -7.18 7.19 5.15
N ILE A 63 -6.21 6.27 5.06
CA ILE A 63 -6.10 5.17 6.03
C ILE A 63 -5.81 5.68 7.44
N ARG A 64 -4.92 6.67 7.60
CA ARG A 64 -4.65 7.29 8.92
C ARG A 64 -5.90 7.94 9.51
N ASP A 65 -6.66 8.66 8.68
CA ASP A 65 -7.90 9.34 9.10
C ASP A 65 -8.98 8.34 9.53
N TYR A 66 -9.08 7.19 8.84
CA TYR A 66 -9.94 6.09 9.25
C TYR A 66 -9.59 5.59 10.66
N PHE A 67 -8.30 5.36 10.94
CA PHE A 67 -7.86 4.95 12.28
C PHE A 67 -7.98 6.07 13.32
N ALA A 68 -7.99 7.34 12.91
CA ALA A 68 -8.29 8.48 13.78
C ALA A 68 -9.79 8.65 14.08
N GLY A 69 -10.66 7.85 13.45
CA GLY A 69 -12.09 7.81 13.69
C GLY A 69 -12.95 8.59 12.68
N ASP A 70 -12.38 9.13 11.60
CA ASP A 70 -13.17 9.68 10.50
C ASP A 70 -13.53 8.58 9.50
N TYR A 71 -14.58 7.83 9.77
CA TYR A 71 -15.00 6.72 8.91
C TYR A 71 -15.58 7.14 7.54
N ARG A 72 -15.66 8.44 7.25
CA ARG A 72 -16.15 8.96 5.95
C ARG A 72 -15.03 9.23 4.94
N CYS A 73 -13.77 9.05 5.34
CA CYS A 73 -12.60 9.31 4.48
C CYS A 73 -12.29 8.19 3.47
N LEU A 74 -12.96 7.03 3.57
CA LEU A 74 -12.81 5.85 2.71
C LEU A 74 -13.94 5.70 1.69
#